data_AF-A0A151U4A0-F1
#
_entry.id   AF-A0A151U4A0-F1
#
_cell.length_a   1.000
_cell.length_b   1.000
_cell.length_c   1.000
_cell.angle_alpha   90.00
_cell.angle_beta   90.00
_cell.angle_gamma   90.00
#
_symmetry.space_group_name_H-M   'P 1'
#
loop_
_entity.id
_entity.type
_entity.pdbx_description
1 polymer ?
#
loop_
_entity_poly.entity_id
_entity_poly.type
_entity_poly.pdbx_seq_one_letter_code
_entity_poly.pdbx_strand_id
1 'polypeptide(L)'
;MLRAILKGNKKSWDDYLPHIEFVYNRVVHKTTKMSPFESAYGFNPLNPLDLLPLPNVTFFIHKEGSSREEFIKKLHESVRDHI
;
A
#
# COMPACT_ATOMS: atom_id res chain seq x y z
N MET A 1 2.58 -15.62 11.35
CA MET A 1 1.38 -14.80 11.08
C MET A 1 0.35 -14.95 12.21
N LEU A 2 -0.26 -16.12 12.42
CA LEU A 2 -1.27 -16.36 13.46
C LEU A 2 -0.84 -15.87 14.87
N ARG A 3 0.34 -16.28 15.36
CA ARG A 3 0.85 -15.82 16.66
C ARG A 3 0.94 -14.31 16.81
N ALA A 4 1.25 -13.60 15.72
CA ALA A 4 1.37 -12.14 15.71
C ALA A 4 0.00 -11.44 15.73
N ILE A 5 -1.00 -12.03 15.06
CA ILE A 5 -2.36 -11.49 15.00
C ILE A 5 -3.09 -11.69 16.32
N LEU A 6 -2.91 -12.84 16.96
CA LEU A 6 -3.60 -13.14 18.21
C LEU A 6 -3.11 -12.30 19.39
N LYS A 7 -1.91 -11.72 19.34
CA LYS A 7 -1.35 -10.83 20.38
C LYS A 7 -1.55 -11.37 21.82
N GLY A 8 -1.50 -12.69 22.00
CA GLY A 8 -1.71 -13.36 23.29
C GLY A 8 -3.13 -13.82 23.60
N ASN A 9 -4.15 -13.35 22.87
CA ASN A 9 -5.51 -13.87 22.96
C ASN A 9 -5.65 -15.17 22.15
N LYS A 10 -5.55 -16.30 22.84
CA LYS A 10 -5.62 -17.64 22.23
C LYS A 10 -7.05 -18.14 21.99
N LYS A 11 -8.09 -17.41 22.42
CA LYS A 11 -9.48 -17.90 22.40
C LYS A 11 -10.22 -17.65 21.09
N SER A 12 -9.77 -16.70 20.28
CA SER A 12 -10.42 -16.28 19.03
C SER A 12 -9.58 -16.63 17.79
N TRP A 13 -8.78 -17.70 17.87
CA TRP A 13 -7.87 -18.06 16.78
C TRP A 13 -8.61 -18.52 15.52
N ASP A 14 -9.76 -19.15 15.73
CA ASP A 14 -10.72 -19.63 14.74
C ASP A 14 -11.37 -18.47 13.99
N ASP A 15 -11.74 -17.38 14.69
CA ASP A 15 -12.28 -16.17 14.05
C ASP A 15 -11.31 -15.56 13.04
N TYR A 16 -10.00 -15.63 13.30
CA TYR A 16 -8.98 -15.07 12.41
C TYR A 16 -8.45 -16.05 11.37
N LEU A 17 -8.75 -17.34 11.49
CA LEU A 17 -8.17 -18.36 10.62
C LEU A 17 -8.49 -18.13 9.13
N PRO A 18 -9.74 -17.85 8.73
CA PRO A 18 -10.07 -17.61 7.32
C PRO A 18 -9.32 -16.40 6.74
N HIS A 19 -9.16 -15.34 7.53
CA HIS A 19 -8.45 -14.13 7.12
C HIS A 19 -6.95 -14.39 6.92
N ILE A 20 -6.36 -15.17 7.81
CA ILE A 20 -4.93 -15.52 7.76
C ILE A 20 -4.64 -16.43 6.58
N GLU A 21 -5.47 -17.45 6.37
CA GLU A 21 -5.37 -18.35 5.23
C GLU A 21 -5.43 -17.57 3.92
N PHE A 22 -6.44 -16.69 3.77
CA PHE A 22 -6.60 -15.88 2.58
C PHE A 22 -5.38 -14.99 2.32
N VAL A 23 -4.90 -14.26 3.33
CA VAL A 23 -3.73 -13.38 3.19
C VAL A 23 -2.48 -14.19 2.84
N TYR A 24 -2.27 -15.33 3.49
CA TYR A 24 -1.13 -16.20 3.21
C TYR A 24 -1.17 -16.74 1.77
N ASN A 25 -2.31 -17.25 1.33
CA ASN A 25 -2.48 -17.82 -0.01
C ASN A 25 -2.41 -16.78 -1.13
N ARG A 26 -2.61 -15.49 -0.82
CA ARG A 26 -2.54 -14.38 -1.78
C ARG A 26 -1.14 -13.82 -2.00
N VAL A 27 -0.24 -13.92 -1.03
CA VAL A 27 1.07 -13.27 -1.10
C VAL A 27 2.00 -14.02 -2.05
N VAL A 28 2.67 -13.29 -2.94
CA VAL A 28 3.69 -13.85 -3.83
C VAL A 28 4.92 -14.25 -3.02
N HIS A 29 5.31 -15.52 -3.10
CA HIS A 29 6.45 -16.02 -2.35
C HIS A 29 7.76 -15.77 -3.11
N LYS A 30 8.81 -15.36 -2.38
CA LYS A 30 10.11 -14.97 -2.97
C LYS A 30 10.78 -16.09 -3.78
N THR A 31 10.64 -17.33 -3.32
CA THR A 31 11.27 -18.52 -3.92
C THR A 31 10.58 -18.97 -5.20
N THR A 32 9.25 -19.06 -5.19
CA THR A 32 8.45 -19.55 -6.33
C THR A 32 8.08 -18.45 -7.31
N LYS A 33 8.19 -17.18 -6.90
CA LYS A 33 7.70 -16.00 -7.66
C LYS A 33 6.20 -16.05 -7.96
N MET A 34 5.46 -16.90 -7.24
CA MET A 34 4.01 -17.08 -7.36
C MET A 34 3.39 -17.20 -5.97
N SER A 35 2.13 -16.82 -5.85
CA SER A 35 1.30 -17.07 -4.67
C SER A 35 0.76 -18.51 -4.66
N PRO A 36 0.42 -19.06 -3.48
CA PRO A 36 -0.27 -20.35 -3.40
C PRO A 36 -1.58 -20.40 -4.21
N PHE A 37 -2.37 -19.32 -4.26
CA PHE A 37 -3.57 -19.26 -5.09
C PHE A 37 -3.26 -19.40 -6.58
N GLU A 38 -2.23 -18.71 -7.08
CA GLU A 38 -1.79 -18.87 -8.47
C GLU A 38 -1.31 -20.30 -8.74
N SER A 39 -0.59 -20.90 -7.79
CA SER A 39 -0.11 -22.27 -7.94
C SER A 39 -1.22 -23.33 -7.94
N ALA A 40 -2.28 -23.14 -7.15
CA ALA A 40 -3.35 -24.12 -7.00
C ALA A 40 -4.48 -23.93 -8.03
N TYR A 41 -4.79 -22.69 -8.38
CA TYR A 41 -5.97 -22.34 -9.17
C TYR A 41 -5.63 -21.59 -10.47
N GLY A 42 -4.38 -21.19 -10.68
CA GLY A 42 -3.95 -20.45 -11.86
C GLY A 42 -4.25 -18.95 -11.82
N PHE A 43 -4.82 -18.42 -10.74
CA PHE A 43 -5.07 -16.99 -10.57
C PHE A 43 -5.00 -16.58 -9.09
N ASN A 44 -4.76 -15.29 -8.85
CA ASN A 44 -4.78 -14.70 -7.52
C ASN A 44 -6.08 -13.89 -7.32
N PRO A 45 -6.99 -14.26 -6.40
CA PRO A 45 -8.25 -13.54 -6.18
C PRO A 45 -8.04 -12.06 -5.84
N LEU A 46 -8.97 -11.22 -6.28
CA LEU A 46 -9.04 -9.81 -5.87
C LEU A 46 -9.45 -9.70 -4.41
N ASN A 47 -8.86 -8.75 -3.69
CA ASN A 47 -9.26 -8.37 -2.35
C ASN A 47 -10.07 -7.05 -2.39
N PRO A 48 -10.83 -6.71 -1.34
CA PRO A 48 -11.64 -5.48 -1.33
C PRO A 48 -10.86 -4.17 -1.56
N LEU A 49 -9.59 -4.11 -1.18
CA LEU A 49 -8.74 -2.93 -1.43
C LEU A 49 -8.42 -2.76 -2.91
N ASP A 50 -8.35 -3.86 -3.68
CA ASP A 50 -8.13 -3.80 -5.13
C ASP A 50 -9.35 -3.21 -5.87
N LEU A 51 -10.52 -3.23 -5.23
CA LEU A 51 -11.77 -2.70 -5.77
C LEU A 51 -12.02 -1.23 -5.39
N LEU A 52 -11.15 -0.64 -4.57
CA LEU A 52 -11.28 0.76 -4.20
C LEU A 52 -11.08 1.65 -5.43
N PRO A 53 -11.92 2.68 -5.62
CA PRO A 53 -11.70 3.63 -6.70
C PRO A 53 -10.34 4.30 -6.51
N LEU A 54 -9.63 4.53 -7.61
CA LEU A 54 -8.38 5.27 -7.56
C LEU A 54 -8.62 6.62 -6.88
N PRO A 55 -7.84 6.95 -5.84
CA PRO A 55 -8.06 8.20 -5.14
C PRO A 55 -7.73 9.36 -6.07
N ASN A 56 -8.59 10.39 -6.07
CA ASN A 56 -8.42 11.53 -6.95
C ASN A 56 -7.11 12.24 -6.60
N VAL A 57 -6.18 12.28 -7.56
CA VAL A 57 -4.83 12.84 -7.42
C VAL A 57 -4.83 14.28 -6.91
N THR A 58 -5.92 15.04 -7.13
CA THR A 58 -6.06 16.41 -6.60
C THR A 58 -6.09 16.48 -5.08
N PHE A 59 -6.51 15.41 -4.37
CA PHE A 59 -6.46 15.35 -2.90
C PHE A 59 -5.04 15.15 -2.36
N PHE A 60 -4.10 14.64 -3.17
CA PHE A 60 -2.70 14.44 -2.77
C PHE A 60 -1.77 15.58 -3.22
N ILE A 61 -2.27 16.55 -4.00
CA ILE A 61 -1.51 17.77 -4.26
C ILE A 61 -1.45 18.54 -2.95
N HIS A 62 -0.35 18.36 -2.22
CA HIS A 62 -0.04 19.20 -1.07
C HIS A 62 0.06 20.64 -1.55
N LYS A 63 -0.92 21.46 -1.18
CA LYS A 63 -0.93 22.91 -1.45
C LYS A 63 0.37 23.60 -1.01
N GLU A 64 1.00 23.06 0.03
CA GLU A 64 2.30 23.47 0.55
C GLU A 64 3.49 23.12 -0.37
N GLY A 65 3.40 22.02 -1.12
CA GLY A 65 4.38 21.65 -2.12
C GLY A 65 4.37 22.62 -3.31
N SER A 66 3.17 22.97 -3.80
CA SER A 66 2.99 23.96 -4.86
C SER A 66 3.48 25.36 -4.42
N SER A 67 3.17 25.79 -3.20
CA SER A 67 3.63 27.10 -2.69
C SER A 67 5.15 27.15 -2.49
N ARG A 68 5.77 26.04 -2.06
CA ARG A 68 7.23 25.94 -1.92
C ARG A 68 7.94 26.00 -3.28
N GLU A 69 7.36 25.38 -4.31
CA GLU A 69 7.91 25.44 -5.68
C GLU A 69 7.90 26.88 -6.22
N GLU A 70 6.79 27.61 -6.04
CA GLU A 70 6.69 29.02 -6.42
C GLU A 70 7.69 29.90 -5.67
N PHE A 71 7.89 29.67 -4.37
CA PHE A 71 8.86 30.40 -3.57
C PHE A 71 10.30 30.19 -4.07
N ILE A 72 10.68 28.94 -4.38
CA ILE A 72 12.03 28.63 -4.89
C ILE A 72 12.26 29.28 -6.26
N LYS A 73 11.26 29.28 -7.16
CA LYS A 73 11.36 29.95 -8.47
C LYS A 73 11.62 31.45 -8.30
N LYS A 74 10.84 32.13 -7.45
CA LYS A 74 11.04 33.57 -7.16
C LYS A 74 12.41 33.87 -6.54
N LEU A 75 12.89 33.01 -5.65
CA LEU A 75 14.22 33.15 -5.06
C LEU A 75 15.32 33.09 -6.14
N HIS A 76 15.23 32.13 -7.07
CA HIS A 76 16.18 31.97 -8.16
C HIS A 76 16.17 33.15 -9.14
N GLU A 77 14.99 33.67 -9.47
CA GLU A 77 14.84 34.89 -10.29
C GLU A 77 15.51 36.09 -9.60
N SER A 78 15.19 36.31 -8.32
CA SER A 78 15.79 37.41 -7.55
C SER A 78 17.31 37.32 -7.48
N VAL A 79 17.89 36.13 -7.29
CA VAL A 79 19.35 35.94 -7.29
C VAL A 79 19.96 36.21 -8.67
N ARG A 80 19.27 35.82 -9.75
CA ARG A 80 19.74 36.07 -11.13
C ARG A 80 19.78 37.56 -11.45
N ASP A 81 18.80 38.34 -10.99
CA ASP A 81 18.73 39.77 -11.27
C ASP A 81 19.76 40.61 -10.48
N HIS A 82 20.40 40.03 -9.45
CA HIS A 82 21.44 40.67 -8.63
C HIS A 82 22.87 40.29 -9.05
N ILE A 83 23.04 39.59 -10.17
CA ILE A 83 24.34 39.22 -10.77
C ILE A 83 24.44 39.90 -12.13
#